data_AF-I0L1M5-F1
#
_entry.id   AF-I0L1M5-F1
#
_cell.length_a   1.000
_cell.length_b   1.000
_cell.length_c   1.000
_cell.angle_alpha   90.00
_cell.angle_beta   90.00
_cell.angle_gamma   90.00
#
_symmetry.space_group_name_H-M   'P 1'
#
loop_
_entity.id
_entity.type
_entity.pdbx_description
1 polymer ?
#
loop_
_entity_poly.entity_id
_entity_poly.type
_entity_poly.pdbx_seq_one_letter_code
_entity_poly.pdbx_strand_id
1 'polypeptide(L)'
;MTPRSRSPLRRSTTTLSDVSARLRPRDRVIAFLLSDHTSLTTDQITSALFDSPVTCAHRLYTLRRLDFIDRVLRSHPGQPAQVYWVPGRLSARFVALARGDTPPTPKTVALAADSVLSNRIRQHTIETNQFFIDLLAHGRGHPEVRLTRWWSEQQTAAAFGQRVRPDAHGVWTNGRNSVGFWLEYDRATEDHPRLRDKLEPYRRLRVDGGPGHILLFSLPSRERERNFHTKLADAARHDHRVADALAALTVATCARDRINGHSPAGPVWRLVGNGGHRLSLADLPTTDDEPGPLNPGPPRPADDPLHELRDEAE
;
A
#
# COMPACT_ATOMS: atom_id res chain seq x y z
N MET A 1 -48.16 -6.16 -43.87
CA MET A 1 -47.76 -5.55 -42.58
C MET A 1 -46.59 -6.34 -42.01
N THR A 2 -45.36 -5.91 -42.27
CA THR A 2 -44.14 -6.52 -41.72
C THR A 2 -43.82 -5.88 -40.37
N PRO A 3 -43.54 -6.66 -39.31
CA PRO A 3 -43.23 -6.08 -38.01
C PRO A 3 -41.84 -5.45 -38.05
N ARG A 4 -41.77 -4.16 -37.70
CA ARG A 4 -40.49 -3.45 -37.51
C ARG A 4 -39.75 -4.08 -36.35
N SER A 5 -38.59 -4.68 -36.64
CA SER A 5 -37.60 -5.08 -35.64
C SER A 5 -37.20 -3.84 -34.83
N ARG A 6 -37.50 -3.83 -33.54
CA ARG A 6 -37.00 -2.80 -32.61
C ARG A 6 -35.52 -3.06 -32.42
N SER A 7 -34.67 -2.21 -33.01
CA SER A 7 -33.24 -2.18 -32.67
C SER A 7 -33.08 -2.08 -31.15
N PRO A 8 -32.22 -2.90 -30.52
CA PRO A 8 -31.93 -2.74 -29.11
C PRO A 8 -31.29 -1.35 -28.92
N LEU A 9 -31.89 -0.55 -28.05
CA LEU A 9 -31.35 0.75 -27.62
C LEU A 9 -29.90 0.53 -27.18
N ARG A 10 -28.94 1.03 -27.96
CA ARG A 10 -27.56 1.23 -27.50
C ARG A 10 -27.65 2.06 -26.23
N ARG A 11 -27.43 1.46 -25.05
CA ARG A 11 -27.15 2.25 -23.85
C ARG A 11 -25.94 3.10 -24.19
N SER A 12 -26.12 4.42 -24.22
CA SER A 12 -25.02 5.37 -24.32
C SER A 12 -23.97 4.95 -23.30
N THR A 13 -22.79 4.54 -23.77
CA THR A 13 -21.70 4.15 -22.89
C THR A 13 -21.14 5.45 -22.34
N THR A 14 -21.39 5.75 -21.07
CA THR A 14 -20.83 6.92 -20.39
C THR A 14 -19.34 7.01 -20.68
N THR A 15 -18.87 8.14 -21.17
CA THR A 15 -17.47 8.39 -21.50
C THR A 15 -16.76 9.15 -20.38
N LEU A 16 -15.42 9.19 -20.42
CA LEU A 16 -14.65 10.01 -19.48
C LEU A 16 -14.98 11.50 -19.61
N SER A 17 -15.22 11.98 -20.83
CA SER A 17 -15.63 13.36 -21.08
C SER A 17 -16.95 13.69 -20.39
N ASP A 18 -17.93 12.78 -20.44
CA ASP A 18 -19.25 12.97 -19.82
C ASP A 18 -19.21 13.12 -18.29
N VAL A 19 -18.21 12.50 -17.64
CA VAL A 19 -18.08 12.53 -16.17
C VAL A 19 -17.02 13.51 -15.68
N SER A 20 -16.14 13.99 -16.56
CA SER A 20 -14.98 14.82 -16.21
C SER A 20 -15.33 16.03 -15.33
N ALA A 21 -16.33 16.82 -15.74
CA ALA A 21 -16.80 18.00 -15.00
C ALA A 21 -17.41 17.68 -13.61
N ARG A 22 -17.69 16.41 -13.34
CA ARG A 22 -18.27 15.93 -12.07
C ARG A 22 -17.23 15.30 -11.15
N LEU A 23 -16.01 15.05 -11.64
CA LEU A 23 -14.91 14.47 -10.87
C LEU A 23 -14.13 15.57 -10.16
N ARG A 24 -13.83 15.31 -8.90
CA ARG A 24 -12.95 16.12 -8.05
C ARG A 24 -11.57 15.45 -8.00
N PRO A 25 -10.50 16.19 -7.69
CA PRO A 25 -9.16 15.62 -7.54
C PRO A 25 -9.12 14.45 -6.56
N ARG A 26 -9.86 14.55 -5.45
CA ARG A 26 -10.02 13.45 -4.49
C ARG A 26 -10.53 12.15 -5.14
N ASP A 27 -11.43 12.25 -6.12
CA ASP A 27 -11.93 11.06 -6.82
C ASP A 27 -10.87 10.46 -7.75
N ARG A 28 -10.01 11.31 -8.33
CA ARG A 28 -8.85 10.86 -9.13
C ARG A 28 -7.82 10.18 -8.24
N VAL A 29 -7.56 10.71 -7.04
CA VAL A 29 -6.76 10.02 -6.01
C VAL A 29 -7.35 8.65 -5.68
N ILE A 30 -8.67 8.56 -5.44
CA ILE A 30 -9.34 7.26 -5.24
C ILE A 30 -9.09 6.32 -6.43
N ALA A 31 -9.16 6.82 -7.67
CA ALA A 31 -8.88 6.02 -8.86
C ALA A 31 -7.43 5.47 -8.86
N PHE A 32 -6.43 6.30 -8.57
CA PHE A 32 -5.04 5.86 -8.48
C PHE A 32 -4.83 4.84 -7.36
N LEU A 33 -5.32 5.12 -6.15
CA LEU A 33 -5.19 4.21 -5.01
C LEU A 33 -5.83 2.84 -5.29
N LEU A 34 -7.03 2.81 -5.88
CA LEU A 34 -7.70 1.55 -6.24
C LEU A 34 -6.98 0.82 -7.37
N SER A 35 -6.39 1.54 -8.32
CA SER A 35 -5.61 0.93 -9.40
C SER A 35 -4.32 0.29 -8.89
N ASP A 36 -3.66 0.90 -7.91
CA ASP A 36 -2.34 0.45 -7.42
C ASP A 36 -2.43 -0.60 -6.32
N HIS A 37 -3.52 -0.56 -5.54
CA HIS A 37 -3.68 -1.38 -4.33
C HIS A 37 -4.88 -2.33 -4.41
N THR A 38 -5.45 -2.52 -5.61
CA THR A 38 -6.54 -3.45 -5.97
C THR A 38 -7.91 -3.12 -5.35
N SER A 39 -8.00 -3.05 -4.03
CA SER A 39 -9.24 -2.71 -3.34
C SER A 39 -9.02 -2.04 -1.99
N LEU A 40 -9.99 -1.21 -1.61
CA LEU A 40 -10.03 -0.52 -0.31
C LEU A 40 -11.44 -0.57 0.27
N THR A 41 -11.54 -0.57 1.59
CA THR A 41 -12.83 -0.46 2.29
C THR A 41 -13.32 0.99 2.35
N THR A 42 -14.61 1.19 2.63
CA THR A 42 -15.14 2.54 2.88
C THR A 42 -14.40 3.22 4.03
N ASP A 43 -14.06 2.49 5.10
CA ASP A 43 -13.36 3.05 6.26
C ASP A 43 -11.93 3.44 5.92
N GLN A 44 -11.23 2.65 5.10
CA GLN A 44 -9.90 2.98 4.61
C GLN A 44 -9.90 4.27 3.78
N ILE A 45 -10.82 4.37 2.81
CA ILE A 45 -10.95 5.57 1.98
C ILE A 45 -11.36 6.78 2.84
N THR A 46 -12.23 6.59 3.82
CA THR A 46 -12.64 7.66 4.74
C THR A 46 -11.44 8.17 5.52
N SER A 47 -10.70 7.27 6.17
CA SER A 47 -9.52 7.59 6.99
C SER A 47 -8.47 8.36 6.20
N ALA A 48 -8.22 7.97 4.94
CA ALA A 48 -7.24 8.63 4.10
C ALA A 48 -7.71 9.98 3.51
N LEU A 49 -9.01 10.15 3.18
CA LEU A 49 -9.43 11.23 2.28
C LEU A 49 -10.64 12.06 2.73
N PHE A 50 -11.32 11.71 3.83
CA PHE A 50 -12.55 12.39 4.25
C PHE A 50 -12.58 12.63 5.76
N ASP A 51 -13.19 13.74 6.18
CA ASP A 51 -13.46 14.02 7.61
C ASP A 51 -14.76 13.36 8.11
N SER A 52 -15.64 12.94 7.19
CA SER A 52 -16.95 12.36 7.52
C SER A 52 -17.18 11.04 6.78
N PRO A 53 -17.46 9.93 7.50
CA PRO A 53 -17.82 8.65 6.91
C PRO A 53 -19.07 8.73 6.03
N VAL A 54 -20.07 9.55 6.42
CA VAL A 54 -21.31 9.73 5.66
C VAL A 54 -21.03 10.41 4.32
N THR A 55 -20.24 11.47 4.33
CA THR A 55 -19.83 12.18 3.10
C THR A 55 -19.02 11.26 2.18
N CYS A 56 -18.10 10.47 2.74
CA CYS A 56 -17.33 9.47 2.00
C CYS A 56 -18.27 8.46 1.32
N ALA A 57 -19.15 7.82 2.08
CA ALA A 57 -20.09 6.84 1.55
C ALA A 57 -20.94 7.43 0.42
N HIS A 58 -21.55 8.60 0.62
CA HIS A 58 -22.34 9.28 -0.41
C HIS A 58 -21.52 9.56 -1.68
N ARG A 59 -20.26 9.98 -1.54
CA ARG A 59 -19.38 10.23 -2.67
C ARG A 59 -19.05 8.94 -3.43
N LEU A 60 -18.68 7.86 -2.73
CA LEU A 60 -18.38 6.57 -3.34
C LEU A 60 -19.59 5.99 -4.09
N TYR A 61 -20.80 6.11 -3.53
CA TYR A 61 -22.04 5.75 -4.23
C TYR A 61 -22.27 6.60 -5.48
N THR A 62 -21.95 7.90 -5.43
CA THR A 62 -22.05 8.78 -6.59
C THR A 62 -21.07 8.37 -7.69
N LEU A 63 -19.80 8.12 -7.34
CA LEU A 63 -18.78 7.65 -8.29
C LEU A 63 -19.15 6.30 -8.90
N ARG A 64 -19.76 5.41 -8.12
CA ARG A 64 -20.28 4.14 -8.62
C ARG A 64 -21.41 4.32 -9.63
N ARG A 65 -22.36 5.23 -9.36
CA ARG A 65 -23.45 5.54 -10.30
C ARG A 65 -22.94 6.16 -11.61
N LEU A 66 -21.74 6.72 -11.59
CA LEU A 66 -21.04 7.24 -12.78
C LEU A 66 -20.27 6.17 -13.55
N ASP A 67 -20.25 4.91 -13.10
CA ASP A 67 -19.37 3.84 -13.62
C ASP A 67 -17.87 4.19 -13.47
N PHE A 68 -17.55 5.12 -12.56
CA PHE A 68 -16.18 5.54 -12.31
C PHE A 68 -15.44 4.52 -11.47
N ILE A 69 -16.02 4.09 -10.36
CA ILE A 69 -15.54 2.97 -9.53
C ILE A 69 -16.63 1.89 -9.46
N ASP A 70 -16.29 0.68 -9.05
CA ASP A 70 -17.29 -0.34 -8.71
C ASP A 70 -17.07 -0.87 -7.28
N ARG A 71 -17.93 -1.79 -6.85
CA ARG A 71 -17.82 -2.46 -5.56
C ARG A 71 -18.02 -3.95 -5.70
N VAL A 72 -17.36 -4.66 -4.80
CA VAL A 72 -17.50 -6.10 -4.60
C VAL A 72 -18.00 -6.31 -3.16
N LEU A 73 -19.00 -7.17 -3.01
CA LEU A 73 -19.57 -7.50 -1.70
C LEU A 73 -19.05 -8.86 -1.27
N ARG A 74 -18.47 -8.93 -0.07
CA ARG A 74 -18.08 -10.18 0.55
C ARG A 74 -19.00 -10.45 1.74
N SER A 75 -19.87 -11.43 1.60
CA SER A 75 -20.72 -11.91 2.69
C SER A 75 -20.08 -13.14 3.34
N HIS A 76 -20.10 -13.20 4.67
CA HIS A 76 -19.74 -14.39 5.43
C HIS A 76 -20.93 -14.75 6.32
N PRO A 77 -21.34 -16.03 6.43
CA PRO A 77 -22.44 -16.42 7.29
C PRO A 77 -22.24 -15.89 8.71
N GLY A 78 -23.26 -15.21 9.26
CA GLY A 78 -23.22 -14.64 10.61
C GLY A 78 -22.42 -13.33 10.75
N GLN A 79 -21.93 -12.74 9.66
CA GLN A 79 -21.22 -11.45 9.67
C GLN A 79 -21.86 -10.47 8.67
N PRO A 80 -21.86 -9.16 8.95
CA PRO A 80 -22.25 -8.15 7.98
C PRO A 80 -21.42 -8.25 6.70
N ALA A 81 -22.06 -8.03 5.55
CA ALA A 81 -21.35 -8.03 4.27
C ALA A 81 -20.36 -6.86 4.24
N GLN A 82 -19.11 -7.17 3.92
CA GLN A 82 -18.05 -6.17 3.79
C GLN A 82 -17.99 -5.66 2.35
N VAL A 83 -17.94 -4.33 2.22
CA VAL A 83 -17.86 -3.64 0.92
C VAL A 83 -16.40 -3.35 0.60
N TYR A 84 -15.97 -3.79 -0.58
CA TYR A 84 -14.67 -3.46 -1.16
C TYR A 84 -14.88 -2.63 -2.42
N TRP A 85 -14.28 -1.44 -2.46
CA TRP A 85 -14.27 -0.60 -3.65
C TRP A 85 -13.13 -1.04 -4.57
N VAL A 86 -13.39 -1.03 -5.87
CA VAL A 86 -12.47 -1.50 -6.91
C VAL A 86 -12.51 -0.52 -8.10
N PRO A 87 -11.49 -0.52 -8.97
CA PRO A 87 -11.52 0.26 -10.19
C PRO A 87 -12.76 -0.05 -11.04
N GLY A 88 -13.44 0.99 -11.49
CA GLY A 88 -14.47 0.90 -12.52
C GLY A 88 -13.85 1.05 -13.90
N ARG A 89 -14.67 0.94 -14.94
CA ARG A 89 -14.18 1.04 -16.32
C ARG A 89 -13.58 2.40 -16.63
N LEU A 90 -14.23 3.45 -16.15
CA LEU A 90 -13.77 4.81 -16.37
C LEU A 90 -12.53 5.13 -15.53
N SER A 91 -12.46 4.75 -14.25
CA SER A 91 -11.25 4.99 -13.46
C SER A 91 -10.05 4.22 -14.00
N ALA A 92 -10.22 2.96 -14.40
CA ALA A 92 -9.14 2.16 -14.98
C ALA A 92 -8.62 2.76 -16.30
N ARG A 93 -9.52 3.26 -17.16
CA ARG A 93 -9.15 4.00 -18.37
C ARG A 93 -8.44 5.32 -18.04
N PHE A 94 -8.96 6.07 -17.07
CA PHE A 94 -8.39 7.35 -16.63
C PHE A 94 -6.95 7.18 -16.16
N VAL A 95 -6.70 6.24 -15.24
CA VAL A 95 -5.36 5.97 -14.68
C VAL A 95 -4.39 5.51 -15.77
N ALA A 96 -4.81 4.59 -16.65
CA ALA A 96 -3.96 4.15 -17.75
C ALA A 96 -3.55 5.31 -18.67
N LEU A 97 -4.50 6.17 -19.07
CA LEU A 97 -4.20 7.34 -19.90
C LEU A 97 -3.30 8.35 -19.18
N ALA A 98 -3.52 8.58 -17.88
CA ALA A 98 -2.67 9.47 -17.08
C ALA A 98 -1.22 8.97 -16.98
N ARG A 99 -1.01 7.65 -17.07
CA ARG A 99 0.31 7.01 -17.10
C ARG A 99 0.91 6.85 -18.48
N GLY A 100 0.17 7.20 -19.54
CA GLY A 100 0.58 6.95 -20.93
C GLY A 100 0.44 5.47 -21.36
N ASP A 101 -0.27 4.66 -20.58
CA ASP A 101 -0.51 3.24 -20.84
C ASP A 101 -1.74 3.02 -21.74
N THR A 102 -1.80 1.83 -22.35
CA THR A 102 -3.00 1.40 -23.08
C THR A 102 -4.14 1.07 -22.10
N PRO A 103 -5.33 1.67 -22.25
CA PRO A 103 -6.46 1.37 -21.38
C PRO A 103 -6.84 -0.12 -21.36
N PRO A 104 -7.10 -0.70 -20.18
CA PRO A 104 -7.49 -2.10 -20.08
C PRO A 104 -8.87 -2.35 -20.70
N THR A 105 -9.08 -3.59 -21.17
CA THR A 105 -10.39 -3.97 -21.69
C THR A 105 -11.43 -4.06 -20.55
N PRO A 106 -12.72 -3.83 -20.85
CA PRO A 106 -13.84 -4.22 -20.01
C PRO A 106 -13.71 -5.55 -19.26
N LYS A 107 -13.25 -6.59 -19.97
CA LYS A 107 -13.12 -7.94 -19.44
C LYS A 107 -11.99 -8.02 -18.41
N THR A 108 -10.87 -7.35 -18.69
CA THR A 108 -9.72 -7.28 -17.77
C THR A 108 -10.12 -6.61 -16.46
N VAL A 109 -10.84 -5.49 -16.52
CA VAL A 109 -11.33 -4.78 -15.32
C VAL A 109 -12.29 -5.64 -14.50
N ALA A 110 -13.25 -6.30 -15.17
CA ALA A 110 -14.19 -7.19 -14.49
C ALA A 110 -13.49 -8.37 -13.81
N LEU A 111 -12.54 -9.01 -14.51
CA LEU A 111 -11.76 -10.12 -13.94
C LEU A 111 -10.93 -9.66 -12.73
N ALA A 112 -10.35 -8.46 -12.77
CA ALA A 112 -9.63 -7.88 -11.64
C ALA A 112 -10.56 -7.64 -10.43
N ALA A 113 -11.78 -7.17 -10.66
CA ALA A 113 -12.80 -7.01 -9.61
C ALA A 113 -13.26 -8.35 -9.01
N ASP A 114 -13.54 -9.37 -9.84
CA ASP A 114 -13.83 -10.74 -9.36
C ASP A 114 -12.64 -11.31 -8.59
N SER A 115 -11.44 -10.90 -9.01
CA SER A 115 -10.22 -11.06 -8.26
C SER A 115 -10.14 -10.19 -6.99
N VAL A 116 -11.28 -9.80 -6.38
CA VAL A 116 -11.36 -9.38 -4.97
C VAL A 116 -12.10 -10.40 -4.07
N LEU A 117 -12.87 -11.34 -4.62
CA LEU A 117 -13.63 -12.37 -3.86
C LEU A 117 -12.88 -13.62 -3.29
N SER A 118 -11.82 -14.13 -3.94
CA SER A 118 -10.84 -15.12 -3.43
C SER A 118 -10.10 -14.71 -2.15
N ASN A 119 -9.77 -15.70 -1.32
CA ASN A 119 -9.77 -15.51 0.13
C ASN A 119 -8.40 -15.25 0.78
N ARG A 120 -7.33 -15.92 0.35
CA ARG A 120 -6.10 -16.03 1.16
C ARG A 120 -5.12 -14.87 0.97
N ILE A 121 -4.82 -14.51 -0.27
CA ILE A 121 -3.86 -13.45 -0.62
C ILE A 121 -4.44 -12.07 -0.25
N ARG A 122 -5.77 -11.94 -0.25
CA ARG A 122 -6.45 -10.63 -0.21
C ARG A 122 -6.61 -10.03 1.17
N GLN A 123 -6.85 -10.84 2.20
CA GLN A 123 -6.87 -10.32 3.57
C GLN A 123 -5.52 -9.71 3.94
N HIS A 124 -4.43 -10.36 3.52
CA HIS A 124 -3.08 -9.84 3.70
C HIS A 124 -2.87 -8.53 2.93
N THR A 125 -3.34 -8.42 1.68
CA THR A 125 -3.32 -7.13 0.93
C THR A 125 -4.12 -6.04 1.63
N ILE A 126 -5.33 -6.31 2.11
CA ILE A 126 -6.18 -5.32 2.80
C ILE A 126 -5.54 -4.85 4.10
N GLU A 127 -4.97 -5.77 4.87
CA GLU A 127 -4.26 -5.48 6.13
C GLU A 127 -2.96 -4.70 5.86
N THR A 128 -2.24 -5.03 4.79
CA THR A 128 -1.07 -4.28 4.32
C THR A 128 -1.47 -2.87 3.89
N ASN A 129 -2.56 -2.72 3.14
CA ASN A 129 -3.07 -1.41 2.75
C ASN A 129 -3.45 -0.57 3.98
N GLN A 130 -4.02 -1.18 5.02
CA GLN A 130 -4.37 -0.49 6.25
C GLN A 130 -3.16 0.22 6.88
N PHE A 131 -1.98 -0.41 6.86
CA PHE A 131 -0.75 0.20 7.39
C PHE A 131 -0.45 1.56 6.73
N PHE A 132 -0.54 1.65 5.40
CA PHE A 132 -0.26 2.90 4.69
C PHE A 132 -1.43 3.89 4.79
N ILE A 133 -2.67 3.40 4.89
CA ILE A 133 -3.82 4.24 5.18
C ILE A 133 -3.65 4.93 6.54
N ASP A 134 -3.13 4.23 7.55
CA ASP A 134 -2.86 4.81 8.87
C ASP A 134 -1.71 5.85 8.84
N LEU A 135 -0.76 5.72 7.90
CA LEU A 135 0.25 6.74 7.63
C LEU A 135 -0.35 7.97 6.93
N LEU A 136 -1.21 7.77 5.93
CA LEU A 136 -1.93 8.87 5.26
C LEU A 136 -2.82 9.63 6.25
N ALA A 137 -3.56 8.90 7.08
CA ALA A 137 -4.40 9.48 8.12
C ALA A 137 -3.58 10.26 9.15
N HIS A 138 -2.41 9.74 9.55
CA HIS A 138 -1.50 10.47 10.45
C HIS A 138 -1.01 11.78 9.83
N GLY A 139 -0.59 11.77 8.56
CA GLY A 139 -0.13 12.98 7.85
C GLY A 139 -1.21 14.06 7.70
N ARG A 140 -2.51 13.72 7.75
CA ARG A 140 -3.58 14.74 7.74
C ARG A 140 -3.56 15.64 8.96
N GLY A 141 -3.12 15.12 10.12
CA GLY A 141 -3.01 15.88 11.37
C GLY A 141 -1.64 16.49 11.62
N HIS A 142 -0.65 16.18 10.78
CA HIS A 142 0.77 16.50 10.99
C HIS A 142 1.37 17.01 9.68
N PRO A 143 1.26 18.32 9.37
CA PRO A 143 1.66 18.88 8.08
C PRO A 143 3.14 18.69 7.73
N GLU A 144 3.99 18.49 8.73
CA GLU A 144 5.44 18.29 8.59
C GLU A 144 5.80 16.89 8.07
N VAL A 145 4.91 15.90 8.25
CA VAL A 145 5.13 14.52 7.84
C VAL A 145 4.21 14.09 6.70
N ARG A 146 4.73 13.25 5.80
CA ARG A 146 3.96 12.73 4.67
C ARG A 146 4.51 11.43 4.13
N LEU A 147 3.61 10.62 3.59
CA LEU A 147 3.95 9.46 2.76
C LEU A 147 4.15 9.93 1.33
N THR A 148 5.41 10.06 0.89
CA THR A 148 5.78 10.58 -0.44
C THR A 148 5.88 9.52 -1.53
N ARG A 149 5.88 8.25 -1.14
CA ARG A 149 5.85 7.10 -2.06
C ARG A 149 5.12 5.96 -1.39
N TRP A 150 4.23 5.30 -2.13
CA TRP A 150 3.62 4.04 -1.73
C TRP A 150 3.52 3.12 -2.95
N TRP A 151 4.25 2.01 -2.91
CA TRP A 151 4.19 0.96 -3.92
C TRP A 151 3.64 -0.34 -3.32
N SER A 152 2.71 -0.97 -4.02
CA SER A 152 2.26 -2.33 -3.71
C SER A 152 3.37 -3.37 -3.91
N GLU A 153 3.15 -4.61 -3.46
CA GLU A 153 4.04 -5.74 -3.74
C GLU A 153 4.41 -5.82 -5.23
N GLN A 154 3.42 -5.73 -6.13
CA GLN A 154 3.64 -5.85 -7.56
C GLN A 154 4.51 -4.70 -8.11
N GLN A 155 4.20 -3.46 -7.72
CA GLN A 155 4.98 -2.28 -8.13
C GLN A 155 6.41 -2.36 -7.60
N THR A 156 6.57 -2.78 -6.34
CA THR A 156 7.89 -2.91 -5.71
C THR A 156 8.71 -4.01 -6.37
N ALA A 157 8.13 -5.20 -6.54
CA ALA A 157 8.81 -6.30 -7.22
C ALA A 157 9.23 -5.92 -8.65
N ALA A 158 8.40 -5.17 -9.38
CA ALA A 158 8.76 -4.66 -10.70
C ALA A 158 9.90 -3.64 -10.64
N ALA A 159 9.83 -2.66 -9.73
CA ALA A 159 10.83 -1.60 -9.57
C ALA A 159 12.23 -2.14 -9.22
N PHE A 160 12.30 -3.29 -8.55
CA PHE A 160 13.56 -3.94 -8.15
C PHE A 160 13.88 -5.20 -8.97
N GLY A 161 13.31 -5.33 -10.18
CA GLY A 161 13.67 -6.41 -11.11
C GLY A 161 13.42 -7.81 -10.57
N GLN A 162 12.39 -7.98 -9.74
CA GLN A 162 12.00 -9.22 -9.07
C GLN A 162 13.03 -9.78 -8.07
N ARG A 163 14.04 -8.98 -7.68
CA ARG A 163 15.08 -9.38 -6.71
C ARG A 163 14.54 -9.49 -5.28
N VAL A 164 13.59 -8.63 -4.94
CA VAL A 164 12.87 -8.62 -3.66
C VAL A 164 11.37 -8.51 -3.91
N ARG A 165 10.58 -9.00 -2.97
CA ARG A 165 9.10 -8.97 -3.01
C ARG A 165 8.55 -8.68 -1.61
N PRO A 166 8.77 -7.46 -1.09
CA PRO A 166 8.09 -7.04 0.13
C PRO A 166 6.59 -6.94 -0.14
N ASP A 167 5.81 -7.00 0.93
CA ASP A 167 4.36 -6.80 0.85
C ASP A 167 4.02 -5.38 0.34
N ALA A 168 4.90 -4.41 0.64
CA ALA A 168 4.86 -3.07 0.07
C ALA A 168 6.18 -2.30 0.32
N HIS A 169 6.33 -1.17 -0.37
CA HIS A 169 7.39 -0.19 -0.14
C HIS A 169 6.80 1.19 0.10
N GLY A 170 7.44 1.96 0.98
CA GLY A 170 7.09 3.36 1.18
C GLY A 170 8.29 4.26 1.45
N VAL A 171 8.07 5.55 1.26
CA VAL A 171 8.99 6.60 1.72
C VAL A 171 8.21 7.57 2.59
N TRP A 172 8.59 7.63 3.86
CA TRP A 172 8.02 8.53 4.85
C TRP A 172 8.94 9.73 5.05
N THR A 173 8.43 10.94 4.81
CA THR A 173 9.20 12.17 4.86
C THR A 173 8.74 13.02 6.05
N ASN A 174 9.70 13.55 6.82
CA ASN A 174 9.51 14.57 7.86
C ASN A 174 10.45 15.75 7.56
N GLY A 175 9.88 16.86 7.08
CA GLY A 175 10.66 18.01 6.65
C GLY A 175 11.65 17.65 5.52
N ARG A 176 12.96 17.69 5.84
CA ARG A 176 14.06 17.33 4.91
C ARG A 176 14.51 15.87 5.01
N ASN A 177 14.07 15.14 6.04
CA ASN A 177 14.49 13.76 6.27
C ASN A 177 13.48 12.81 5.64
N SER A 178 13.96 11.79 4.92
CA SER A 178 13.11 10.78 4.29
C SER A 178 13.59 9.39 4.63
N VAL A 179 12.70 8.58 5.20
CA VAL A 179 12.94 7.17 5.53
C VAL A 179 12.28 6.31 4.46
N GLY A 180 13.09 5.72 3.58
CA GLY A 180 12.65 4.66 2.69
C GLY A 180 12.61 3.31 3.42
N PHE A 181 11.53 2.55 3.23
CA PHE A 181 11.34 1.29 3.93
C PHE A 181 10.69 0.21 3.07
N TRP A 182 11.03 -1.03 3.37
CA TRP A 182 10.32 -2.24 2.97
C TRP A 182 9.34 -2.62 4.08
N LEU A 183 8.16 -3.10 3.72
CA LEU A 183 7.20 -3.65 4.69
C LEU A 183 7.02 -5.15 4.48
N GLU A 184 7.21 -5.89 5.56
CA GLU A 184 6.81 -7.29 5.73
C GLU A 184 5.72 -7.36 6.80
N TYR A 185 4.50 -7.65 6.39
CA TYR A 185 3.33 -7.74 7.23
C TYR A 185 3.08 -9.20 7.65
N ASP A 186 3.53 -9.56 8.85
CA ASP A 186 3.36 -10.92 9.40
C ASP A 186 1.93 -11.13 9.91
N ARG A 187 1.28 -12.19 9.44
CA ARG A 187 -0.01 -12.68 9.95
C ARG A 187 0.13 -13.86 10.91
N ALA A 188 1.38 -14.18 11.31
CA ALA A 188 1.74 -15.37 12.05
C ALA A 188 1.32 -16.69 11.38
N THR A 189 1.21 -16.68 10.04
CA THR A 189 0.95 -17.88 9.23
C THR A 189 2.23 -18.63 8.87
N GLU A 190 3.39 -17.96 9.01
CA GLU A 190 4.71 -18.52 8.77
C GLU A 190 5.44 -18.77 10.10
N ASP A 191 6.39 -19.69 10.13
CA ASP A 191 7.26 -19.86 11.29
C ASP A 191 8.38 -18.82 11.31
N HIS A 192 9.15 -18.79 12.41
CA HIS A 192 10.23 -17.81 12.56
C HIS A 192 11.43 -18.07 11.63
N PRO A 193 11.84 -19.33 11.36
CA PRO A 193 12.83 -19.62 10.33
C PRO A 193 12.47 -19.00 8.98
N ARG A 194 11.21 -19.17 8.53
CA ARG A 194 10.76 -18.59 7.26
C ARG A 194 10.76 -17.07 7.25
N LEU A 195 10.38 -16.41 8.35
CA LEU A 195 10.51 -14.95 8.47
C LEU A 195 11.96 -14.48 8.38
N ARG A 196 12.90 -15.22 8.98
CA ARG A 196 14.33 -14.92 8.92
C ARG A 196 14.88 -15.14 7.51
N ASP A 197 14.43 -16.17 6.81
CA ASP A 197 14.89 -16.46 5.45
C ASP A 197 14.51 -15.33 4.46
N LYS A 198 13.54 -14.47 4.82
CA LYS A 198 13.23 -13.23 4.07
C LYS A 198 14.39 -12.22 4.06
N LEU A 199 15.33 -12.28 5.00
CA LEU A 199 16.44 -11.32 5.09
C LEU A 199 17.42 -11.43 3.91
N GLU A 200 17.67 -12.65 3.43
CA GLU A 200 18.74 -12.91 2.46
C GLU A 200 18.51 -12.23 1.10
N PRO A 201 17.30 -12.23 0.50
CA PRO A 201 17.02 -11.44 -0.70
C PRO A 201 17.32 -9.94 -0.54
N TYR A 202 16.94 -9.33 0.59
CA TYR A 202 17.23 -7.91 0.85
C TYR A 202 18.73 -7.66 1.02
N ARG A 203 19.44 -8.56 1.73
CA ARG A 203 20.89 -8.48 1.88
C ARG A 203 21.57 -8.51 0.51
N ARG A 204 21.20 -9.44 -0.38
CA ARG A 204 21.76 -9.52 -1.73
C ARG A 204 21.51 -8.25 -2.51
N LEU A 205 20.28 -7.73 -2.47
CA LEU A 205 19.96 -6.46 -3.11
C LEU A 205 20.87 -5.32 -2.59
N ARG A 206 21.07 -5.24 -1.27
CA ARG A 206 21.93 -4.23 -0.65
C ARG A 206 23.41 -4.37 -1.08
N VAL A 207 23.94 -5.59 -1.06
CA VAL A 207 25.34 -5.87 -1.47
C VAL A 207 25.57 -5.55 -2.95
N ASP A 208 24.56 -5.78 -3.79
CA ASP A 208 24.62 -5.48 -5.23
C ASP A 208 24.49 -3.98 -5.56
N GLY A 209 24.37 -3.10 -4.54
CA GLY A 209 24.24 -1.65 -4.72
C GLY A 209 22.80 -1.12 -4.67
N GLY A 210 21.86 -1.90 -4.13
CA GLY A 210 20.50 -1.44 -3.84
C GLY A 210 20.41 -0.53 -2.61
N PRO A 211 19.25 0.11 -2.40
CA PRO A 211 19.08 1.10 -1.35
C PRO A 211 19.13 0.50 0.05
N GLY A 212 19.60 1.28 1.02
CA GLY A 212 19.65 0.96 2.44
C GLY A 212 18.32 1.15 3.15
N HIS A 213 17.21 0.97 2.42
CA HIS A 213 15.88 1.05 2.96
C HIS A 213 15.70 0.10 4.15
N ILE A 214 15.00 0.58 5.17
CA ILE A 214 14.79 -0.17 6.40
C ILE A 214 13.82 -1.31 6.13
N LEU A 215 14.16 -2.51 6.57
CA LEU A 215 13.25 -3.64 6.54
C LEU A 215 12.36 -3.62 7.80
N LEU A 216 11.09 -3.27 7.61
CA LEU A 216 10.08 -3.23 8.67
C LEU A 216 9.31 -4.54 8.73
N PHE A 217 9.28 -5.16 9.91
CA PHE A 217 8.34 -6.24 10.21
C PHE A 217 7.19 -5.74 11.07
N SER A 218 5.98 -5.76 10.53
CA SER A 218 4.75 -5.57 11.30
C SER A 218 4.29 -6.92 11.83
N LEU A 219 4.43 -7.14 13.13
CA LEU A 219 4.14 -8.42 13.79
C LEU A 219 2.82 -8.35 14.56
N PRO A 220 2.04 -9.44 14.65
CA PRO A 220 0.70 -9.40 15.24
C PRO A 220 0.69 -9.10 16.74
N SER A 221 1.72 -9.52 17.48
CA SER A 221 1.76 -9.39 18.94
C SER A 221 3.16 -9.14 19.49
N ARG A 222 3.20 -8.56 20.69
CA ARG A 222 4.45 -8.38 21.48
C ARG A 222 5.19 -9.69 21.72
N GLU A 223 4.46 -10.78 21.90
CA GLU A 223 5.07 -12.10 22.08
C GLU A 223 5.75 -12.58 20.81
N ARG A 224 5.08 -12.44 19.66
CA ARG A 224 5.66 -12.76 18.35
C ARG A 224 6.89 -11.92 18.06
N GLU A 225 6.85 -10.63 18.38
CA GLU A 225 8.00 -9.72 18.29
C GLU A 225 9.16 -10.19 19.19
N ARG A 226 8.91 -10.45 20.47
CA ARG A 226 9.95 -10.94 21.39
C ARG A 226 10.58 -12.24 20.89
N ASN A 227 9.77 -13.20 20.47
CA ASN A 227 10.24 -14.49 19.96
C ASN A 227 11.05 -14.33 18.66
N PHE A 228 10.65 -13.40 17.78
CA PHE A 228 11.42 -13.04 16.59
C PHE A 228 12.81 -12.51 16.96
N HIS A 229 12.89 -11.53 17.86
CA HIS A 229 14.19 -10.99 18.32
C HIS A 229 15.07 -12.05 18.99
N THR A 230 14.52 -12.89 19.88
CA THR A 230 15.29 -13.97 20.54
C THR A 230 15.86 -14.95 19.54
N LYS A 231 15.04 -15.44 18.59
CA LYS A 231 15.48 -16.41 17.59
C LYS A 231 16.44 -15.82 16.57
N LEU A 232 16.26 -14.55 16.22
CA LEU A 232 17.16 -13.85 15.32
C LEU A 232 18.54 -13.67 15.96
N ALA A 233 18.60 -13.29 17.23
CA ALA A 233 19.84 -13.16 17.99
C ALA A 233 20.54 -14.50 18.20
N ASP A 234 19.80 -15.57 18.48
CA ASP A 234 20.34 -16.93 18.61
C ASP A 234 20.90 -17.44 17.27
N ALA A 235 20.15 -17.25 16.17
CA ALA A 235 20.60 -17.65 14.84
C ALA A 235 21.86 -16.90 14.40
N ALA A 236 21.96 -15.59 14.68
CA ALA A 236 23.14 -14.79 14.34
C ALA A 236 24.44 -15.27 15.03
N ARG A 237 24.35 -16.03 16.13
CA ARG A 237 25.53 -16.62 16.82
C ARG A 237 26.05 -17.89 16.13
N HIS A 238 25.19 -18.58 15.38
CA HIS A 238 25.49 -19.91 14.85
C HIS A 238 25.41 -20.00 13.32
N ASP A 239 24.81 -19.01 12.66
CA ASP A 239 24.64 -18.94 11.20
C ASP A 239 25.20 -17.61 10.67
N HIS A 240 26.35 -17.70 9.98
CA HIS A 240 27.04 -16.54 9.43
C HIS A 240 26.21 -15.79 8.39
N ARG A 241 25.28 -16.47 7.69
CA ARG A 241 24.39 -15.80 6.71
C ARG A 241 23.47 -14.81 7.39
N VAL A 242 22.99 -15.14 8.59
CA VAL A 242 22.13 -14.28 9.40
C VAL A 242 22.94 -13.12 9.97
N ALA A 243 24.15 -13.39 10.47
CA ALA A 243 25.06 -12.35 10.95
C ALA A 243 25.37 -11.33 9.84
N ASP A 244 25.72 -11.80 8.64
CA ASP A 244 25.99 -10.94 7.49
C ASP A 244 24.77 -10.13 7.06
N ALA A 245 23.57 -10.74 7.09
CA ALA A 245 22.34 -10.03 6.77
C ALA A 245 22.07 -8.89 7.77
N LEU A 246 22.26 -9.13 9.07
CA LEU A 246 22.10 -8.10 10.10
C LEU A 246 23.20 -7.04 10.11
N ALA A 247 24.39 -7.35 9.59
CA ALA A 247 25.46 -6.38 9.38
C ALA A 247 25.16 -5.47 8.17
N ALA A 248 24.50 -5.98 7.14
CA ALA A 248 24.19 -5.23 5.92
C ALA A 248 22.87 -4.46 5.97
N LEU A 249 21.90 -4.90 6.78
CA LEU A 249 20.52 -4.39 6.78
C LEU A 249 20.17 -3.67 8.07
N THR A 250 19.40 -2.59 7.95
CA THR A 250 18.67 -2.01 9.09
C THR A 250 17.31 -2.69 9.20
N VAL A 251 17.07 -3.40 10.30
CA VAL A 251 15.80 -4.11 10.54
C VAL A 251 15.08 -3.50 11.74
N ALA A 252 13.81 -3.15 11.55
CA ALA A 252 12.94 -2.68 12.63
C ALA A 252 11.67 -3.51 12.73
N THR A 253 11.14 -3.68 13.94
CA THR A 253 9.91 -4.42 14.18
C THR A 253 8.90 -3.58 14.93
N CYS A 254 7.62 -3.78 14.68
CA CYS A 254 6.57 -3.31 15.56
C CYS A 254 5.62 -4.46 15.90
N ALA A 255 4.96 -4.35 17.05
CA ALA A 255 3.92 -5.27 17.47
C ALA A 255 2.56 -4.55 17.37
N ARG A 256 1.64 -5.06 16.55
CA ARG A 256 0.37 -4.38 16.24
C ARG A 256 -0.55 -4.22 17.45
N ASP A 257 -0.49 -5.14 18.42
CA ASP A 257 -1.18 -4.98 19.71
C ASP A 257 -0.66 -3.81 20.56
N ARG A 258 0.48 -3.18 20.20
CA ARG A 258 0.95 -1.90 20.76
C ARG A 258 0.44 -0.68 20.02
N ILE A 259 0.02 -0.84 18.77
CA ILE A 259 -0.45 0.26 17.91
C ILE A 259 -1.84 0.73 18.38
N ASN A 260 -2.52 0.03 19.29
CA ASN A 260 -3.81 0.42 19.89
C ASN A 260 -3.89 1.93 20.30
N GLY A 261 -4.34 2.80 19.39
CA GLY A 261 -4.45 4.25 19.56
C GLY A 261 -3.29 5.10 19.01
N HIS A 262 -2.21 4.48 18.53
CA HIS A 262 -1.07 5.13 17.89
C HIS A 262 -1.05 4.83 16.38
N SER A 263 -0.46 5.70 15.58
CA SER A 263 -0.19 5.40 14.16
C SER A 263 1.11 4.59 14.02
N PRO A 264 1.28 3.77 12.97
CA PRO A 264 2.60 3.22 12.60
C PRO A 264 3.67 4.31 12.36
N ALA A 265 3.30 5.59 12.22
CA ALA A 265 4.26 6.69 12.18
C ALA A 265 4.88 6.99 13.56
N GLY A 266 4.17 6.66 14.65
CA GLY A 266 4.57 6.97 16.03
C GLY A 266 5.66 6.04 16.59
N PRO A 267 6.04 6.21 17.87
CA PRO A 267 7.17 5.51 18.49
C PRO A 267 6.88 4.05 18.83
N VAL A 268 6.67 3.23 17.80
CA VAL A 268 6.30 1.81 17.90
C VAL A 268 7.39 0.86 17.39
N TRP A 269 8.42 1.40 16.74
CA TRP A 269 9.46 0.62 16.05
C TRP A 269 10.64 0.31 16.93
N ARG A 270 11.03 -0.96 16.98
CA ARG A 270 12.24 -1.46 17.65
C ARG A 270 13.26 -1.87 16.62
N LEU A 271 14.43 -1.23 16.61
CA LEU A 271 15.54 -1.70 15.81
C LEU A 271 16.16 -2.97 16.41
N VAL A 272 16.59 -3.88 15.56
CA VAL A 272 17.40 -5.02 16.00
C VAL A 272 18.70 -4.48 16.61
N GLY A 273 19.04 -4.94 17.82
CA GLY A 273 20.26 -4.54 18.53
C GLY A 273 20.20 -3.23 19.32
N ASN A 274 19.12 -2.44 19.26
CA ASN A 274 19.06 -1.12 19.91
C ASN A 274 18.69 -1.13 21.41
N GLY A 275 18.84 -2.25 22.12
CA GLY A 275 18.46 -2.34 23.53
C GLY A 275 16.95 -2.29 23.82
N GLY A 276 16.08 -2.23 22.80
CA GLY A 276 14.63 -2.24 22.96
C GLY A 276 13.96 -0.87 22.98
N HIS A 277 14.72 0.21 22.81
CA HIS A 277 14.17 1.56 22.65
C HIS A 277 13.22 1.62 21.44
N ARG A 278 12.14 2.38 21.58
CA ARG A 278 11.16 2.58 20.51
C ARG A 278 11.37 3.93 19.84
N LEU A 279 11.34 3.90 18.52
CA LEU A 279 11.56 5.04 17.64
C LEU A 279 10.30 5.30 16.81
N SER A 280 10.03 6.57 16.50
CA SER A 280 9.04 6.91 15.49
C SER A 280 9.54 6.49 14.11
N LEU A 281 8.64 6.38 13.13
CA LEU A 281 9.04 6.07 11.77
C LEU A 281 10.00 7.13 11.20
N ALA A 282 9.87 8.39 11.64
CA ALA A 282 10.74 9.49 11.23
C ALA A 282 12.10 9.51 11.95
N ASP A 283 12.21 8.86 13.12
CA ASP A 283 13.46 8.75 13.89
C ASP A 283 14.28 7.51 13.51
N LEU A 284 13.80 6.69 12.57
CA LEU A 284 14.57 5.56 12.11
C LEU A 284 15.73 6.01 11.20
N PRO A 285 16.85 5.27 11.18
CA PRO A 285 18.04 5.65 10.40
C PRO A 285 17.74 5.79 8.90
N THR A 286 18.09 6.93 8.32
CA THR A 286 18.03 7.16 6.87
C THR A 286 19.37 6.83 6.23
N THR A 287 19.35 6.37 4.98
CA THR A 287 20.56 6.25 4.15
C THR A 287 20.46 7.19 2.96
N ASP A 288 21.50 8.00 2.75
CA ASP A 288 21.61 8.92 1.62
C ASP A 288 22.28 8.21 0.43
N ASP A 289 21.76 7.04 0.06
CA ASP A 289 22.33 6.27 -1.05
C ASP A 289 22.01 6.93 -2.40
N GLU A 290 23.03 7.05 -3.26
CA GLU A 290 22.84 7.61 -4.60
C GLU A 290 21.90 6.76 -5.46
N PRO A 291 21.06 7.38 -6.31
CA PRO A 291 20.26 6.66 -7.29
C PRO A 291 21.13 5.83 -8.25
N GLY A 292 20.63 4.68 -8.69
CA GLY A 292 21.36 3.78 -9.57
C GLY A 292 20.47 2.69 -10.16
N PRO A 293 21.02 1.74 -10.93
CA PRO A 293 20.22 0.71 -11.61
C PRO A 293 19.36 -0.16 -10.67
N LEU A 294 19.77 -0.27 -9.39
CA LEU A 294 19.06 -1.02 -8.34
C LEU A 294 18.47 -0.13 -7.24
N ASN A 295 18.60 1.20 -7.37
CA ASN A 295 18.05 2.18 -6.44
C ASN A 295 17.19 3.18 -7.22
N PRO A 296 15.86 3.15 -7.07
CA PRO A 296 14.95 4.04 -7.82
C PRO A 296 15.14 5.52 -7.47
N GLY A 297 15.95 5.85 -6.47
CA GLY A 297 16.22 7.21 -6.06
C GLY A 297 15.06 7.84 -5.29
N PRO A 298 15.10 9.17 -5.09
CA PRO A 298 14.11 9.87 -4.29
C PRO A 298 12.70 9.77 -4.90
N PRO A 299 11.65 9.91 -4.08
CA PRO A 299 10.26 10.02 -4.57
C PRO A 299 10.10 11.10 -5.62
N ARG A 300 9.40 10.77 -6.70
CA ARG A 300 8.93 11.75 -7.69
C ARG A 300 7.56 12.26 -7.28
N PRO A 301 7.10 13.44 -7.74
CA PRO A 301 5.77 13.95 -7.41
C PRO A 301 4.64 12.96 -7.70
N ALA A 302 4.71 12.24 -8.83
CA ALA A 302 3.73 11.22 -9.21
C ALA A 302 3.77 9.94 -8.34
N ASP A 303 4.82 9.74 -7.53
CA ASP A 303 4.87 8.65 -6.57
C ASP A 303 4.07 8.99 -5.29
N ASP A 304 3.73 10.27 -5.06
CA ASP A 304 2.91 10.68 -3.91
C ASP A 304 1.47 10.16 -4.09
N PRO A 305 0.97 9.33 -3.16
CA PRO A 305 -0.38 8.77 -3.23
C PRO A 305 -1.50 9.83 -3.25
N LEU A 306 -1.20 11.07 -2.82
CA LEU A 306 -2.12 12.20 -2.78
C LEU A 306 -1.75 13.32 -3.77
N HIS A 307 -0.90 13.08 -4.77
CA HIS A 307 -0.36 14.10 -5.70
C HIS A 307 -1.42 15.05 -6.28
N GLU A 308 -2.57 14.55 -6.76
CA GLU A 308 -3.65 15.40 -7.31
C GLU A 308 -4.28 16.36 -6.28
N LEU A 309 -4.14 16.10 -4.97
CA LEU A 309 -4.57 17.02 -3.92
C LEU A 309 -3.49 18.06 -3.57
N ARG A 310 -2.25 17.86 -4.03
CA ARG A 310 -1.12 18.75 -3.80
C ARG A 310 -0.99 19.76 -4.93
N ASP A 311 -1.17 19.33 -6.16
CA ASP A 311 -1.11 20.18 -7.35
C ASP A 311 -2.18 21.30 -7.35
N GLU A 312 -3.24 21.20 -6.55
CA GLU A 312 -4.24 22.27 -6.38
C GLU A 312 -3.92 23.26 -5.24
N ALA A 313 -2.97 22.93 -4.36
CA ALA A 313 -2.59 23.79 -3.23
C ALA A 313 -1.45 24.77 -3.56
N GLU A 314 -0.81 24.60 -4.71
CA GLU A 314 0.21 25.48 -5.30
C GLU A 314 -0.38 26.37 -6.39
#